data_AF-A0A644YAV3-F1
#
_entry.id   AF-A0A644YAV3-F1
#
_cell.length_a   1.000
_cell.length_b   1.000
_cell.length_c   1.000
_cell.angle_alpha   90.00
_cell.angle_beta   90.00
_cell.angle_gamma   90.00
#
_symmetry.space_group_name_H-M   'P 1'
#
loop_
_entity.id
_entity.type
_entity.pdbx_description
1 polymer ?
#
loop_
_entity_poly.entity_id
_entity_poly.type
_entity_poly.pdbx_seq_one_letter_code
_entity_poly.pdbx_strand_id
1 'polypeptide(L)' 'MPDEFEVAEEKEFNIVRTKRFAVKPMSPEEAILQMNLLDHSFFVFRSEEDNSLSIVYRRKNGGYGMIETGEE' A
#
# COMPACT_ATOMS: atom_id res chain seq x y z
N MET A 1 -1.53 10.43 48.48
CA MET A 1 -0.59 11.06 47.54
C MET A 1 -1.24 11.01 46.17
N PRO A 2 -1.47 12.16 45.51
CA PRO A 2 -1.85 12.19 44.11
C PRO A 2 -0.57 12.26 43.28
N ASP A 3 -0.27 11.27 42.46
CA ASP A 3 0.50 11.47 41.22
C ASP A 3 0.46 10.22 40.34
N GLU A 4 0.75 10.44 39.06
CA GLU A 4 0.83 9.47 37.96
C GLU A 4 -0.52 9.06 37.35
N PHE A 5 -1.12 10.03 36.65
CA PHE A 5 -1.77 9.71 35.37
C PHE A 5 -0.71 9.04 34.48
N GLU A 6 -0.81 7.73 34.28
CA GLU A 6 -0.06 7.00 33.26
C GLU A 6 -0.46 7.56 31.89
N VAL A 7 0.38 8.46 31.35
CA VAL A 7 0.26 8.92 29.96
C VAL A 7 0.59 7.70 29.11
N ALA A 8 -0.44 7.04 28.58
CA ALA A 8 -0.28 5.98 27.60
C ALA A 8 0.50 6.55 26.41
N GLU A 9 1.78 6.19 26.35
CA GLU A 9 2.74 6.56 25.32
C GLU A 9 2.06 6.40 23.96
N GLU A 10 1.78 7.53 23.30
CA GLU A 10 1.19 7.58 21.99
C GLU A 10 2.11 6.76 21.07
N LYS A 11 1.68 5.55 20.68
CA LYS A 11 2.45 4.66 19.80
C LYS A 11 2.97 5.47 18.63
N GLU A 12 4.25 5.82 18.68
CA GLU A 12 4.92 6.54 17.62
C GLU A 12 4.72 5.73 16.34
N PHE A 13 4.00 6.29 15.36
CA PHE A 13 3.77 5.65 14.07
C PHE A 13 5.08 5.66 13.28
N ASN A 14 6.05 4.86 13.73
CA ASN A 14 7.37 4.80 13.14
C ASN A 14 7.28 4.16 11.76
N ILE A 15 7.53 4.97 10.72
CA ILE A 15 7.61 4.50 9.33
C ILE A 15 8.87 3.64 9.21
N VAL A 16 8.71 2.33 9.35
CA VAL A 16 9.83 1.37 9.36
C VAL A 16 10.47 1.20 7.98
N ARG A 17 9.72 1.47 6.90
CA ARG A 17 10.21 1.25 5.54
C ARG A 17 9.48 2.16 4.54
N THR A 18 10.24 3.07 3.92
CA THR A 18 9.74 3.92 2.84
C THR A 18 10.13 3.34 1.50
N LYS A 19 9.13 2.96 0.70
CA LYS A 19 9.31 2.38 -0.63
C LYS A 19 9.09 3.50 -1.66
N ARG A 20 10.14 3.93 -2.38
CA ARG A 20 10.03 4.92 -3.48
C ARG A 20 10.12 4.20 -4.83
N PHE A 21 9.09 4.33 -5.67
CA PHE A 21 9.04 3.78 -7.03
C PHE A 21 8.85 4.91 -8.02
N ALA A 22 9.52 4.83 -9.17
CA ALA A 22 9.12 5.59 -10.33
C ALA A 22 7.80 4.99 -10.84
N VAL A 23 6.69 5.67 -10.57
CA VAL A 23 5.36 5.21 -10.95
C VAL A 23 5.22 5.40 -12.46
N LYS A 24 5.42 4.32 -13.21
CA LYS A 24 5.13 4.27 -14.65
C LYS A 24 3.69 3.77 -14.84
N PRO A 25 2.97 4.28 -15.85
CA PRO A 25 1.71 3.66 -16.25
C PRO A 25 1.98 2.20 -16.64
N MET A 26 1.19 1.29 -16.09
CA MET A 26 1.26 -0.14 -16.37
C MET A 26 -0.10 -0.79 -16.11
N SER A 27 -0.31 -2.00 -16.63
CA SER A 27 -1.52 -2.77 -16.40
C SER A 27 -1.55 -3.39 -14.99
N PRO A 28 -2.74 -3.69 -14.43
CA PRO A 28 -2.85 -4.33 -13.12
C PRO A 28 -2.14 -5.70 -13.06
N GLU A 29 -2.14 -6.45 -14.16
CA GLU A 29 -1.44 -7.74 -14.26
C GLU A 29 0.09 -7.57 -14.16
N GLU A 30 0.65 -6.54 -14.79
CA GLU A 30 2.06 -6.20 -14.71
C GLU A 30 2.45 -5.75 -13.30
N ALA A 31 1.59 -4.97 -12.66
CA ALA A 31 1.76 -4.55 -11.27
C ALA A 31 1.78 -5.76 -10.31
N ILE A 32 0.89 -6.74 -10.52
CA ILE A 32 0.88 -8.00 -9.75
C ILE A 32 2.18 -8.78 -9.97
N LEU A 33 2.67 -8.85 -11.21
CA LEU A 33 3.93 -9.52 -11.52
C LEU A 33 5.11 -8.86 -10.79
N GLN A 34 5.22 -7.53 -10.86
CA GLN A 34 6.27 -6.80 -10.14
C GLN A 34 6.14 -6.94 -8.62
N MET A 35 4.90 -6.94 -8.10
CA MET A 35 4.64 -7.19 -6.69
C MET A 35 5.14 -8.57 -6.25
N ASN A 36 4.85 -9.61 -7.03
CA ASN A 36 5.28 -10.98 -6.74
C ASN A 36 6.81 -11.15 -6.86
N LEU A 37 7.45 -10.52 -7.85
CA LEU A 37 8.91 -10.56 -8.02
C LEU A 37 9.67 -9.93 -6.85
N LEU A 38 9.09 -8.89 -6.25
CA LEU A 38 9.65 -8.24 -5.07
C LEU A 38 9.23 -8.96 -3.77
N ASP A 39 8.30 -9.90 -3.84
CA ASP A 39 7.59 -10.53 -2.72
C ASP A 39 6.95 -9.51 -1.76
N HIS A 40 6.19 -8.57 -2.34
CA HIS A 40 5.44 -7.56 -1.59
C HIS A 40 3.98 -7.96 -1.38
N SER A 41 3.40 -7.52 -0.27
CA SER A 41 1.97 -7.72 0.01
C SER A 41 1.07 -6.71 -0.72
N PHE A 42 1.61 -5.56 -1.11
CA PHE A 42 0.92 -4.52 -1.85
C PHE A 42 1.87 -3.79 -2.80
N PHE A 43 1.33 -3.27 -3.89
CA PHE A 43 2.07 -2.53 -4.91
C PHE A 43 1.21 -1.41 -5.47
N VAL A 44 1.78 -0.20 -5.48
CA VAL A 44 1.14 1.00 -5.99
C VAL A 44 1.64 1.24 -7.41
N PHE A 45 0.72 1.41 -8.35
CA PHE A 45 1.00 1.68 -9.74
C PHE A 45 0.05 2.75 -10.27
N ARG A 46 0.30 3.22 -11.48
CA ARG A 46 -0.63 4.08 -12.20
C ARG A 46 -1.26 3.22 -13.29
N SER A 47 -2.59 3.18 -13.35
CA SER A 47 -3.29 2.47 -14.42
C SER A 47 -3.02 3.16 -15.76
N GLU A 48 -2.73 2.41 -16.81
CA GLU A 48 -2.58 2.98 -18.16
C GLU A 48 -3.94 3.42 -18.75
N GLU A 49 -5.04 2.81 -18.31
CA GLU A 49 -6.38 3.06 -18.85
C GLU A 49 -6.94 4.43 -18.44
N ASP A 50 -6.85 4.76 -17.15
CA ASP A 50 -7.43 5.97 -16.57
C ASP A 50 -6.36 6.97 -16.08
N ASN A 51 -5.08 6.58 -16.16
CA ASN A 51 -3.97 7.36 -15.60
C ASN A 51 -4.09 7.64 -14.09
N SER A 52 -5.04 6.97 -13.43
CA SER A 52 -5.32 7.03 -12.00
C SER A 52 -4.35 6.17 -11.19
N LEU A 53 -4.19 6.52 -9.92
CA LEU A 53 -3.38 5.75 -9.00
C LEU A 53 -4.16 4.52 -8.54
N SER A 54 -3.52 3.36 -8.60
CA SER A 54 -4.12 2.10 -8.23
C SER A 54 -3.17 1.30 -7.35
N ILE A 55 -3.73 0.49 -6.46
CA ILE A 55 -2.98 -0.32 -5.50
C ILE A 55 -3.47 -1.75 -5.62
N VAL A 56 -2.61 -2.66 -6.08
CA VAL A 56 -2.87 -4.10 -5.99
C VAL A 56 -2.33 -4.63 -4.66
N TYR A 57 -3.06 -5.55 -4.04
CA TYR A 57 -2.64 -6.18 -2.79
C TYR A 57 -3.08 -7.64 -2.72
N ARG A 58 -2.29 -8.45 -2.01
CA ARG A 58 -2.58 -9.87 -1.80
C ARG A 58 -3.58 -10.00 -0.66
N ARG A 59 -4.72 -10.67 -0.91
CA ARG A 59 -5.71 -10.92 0.14
C ARG A 59 -5.30 -12.12 0.98
N LYS A 60 -5.63 -12.10 2.28
CA LYS A 60 -5.34 -13.20 3.22
C LYS A 60 -6.14 -14.48 2.91
N ASN A 61 -7.26 -14.36 2.20
CA ASN A 61 -8.15 -15.46 1.84
C ASN A 61 -7.84 -16.08 0.46
N GLY A 62 -6.72 -15.70 -0.17
CA GLY A 62 -6.35 -16.13 -1.52
C GLY A 62 -6.94 -15.20 -2.58
N GLY A 63 -6.10 -14.81 -3.54
CA GLY A 63 -6.44 -13.87 -4.60
C GLY A 63 -5.84 -12.47 -4.42
N TYR A 64 -6.09 -11.63 -5.41
CA TYR A 64 -5.61 -10.25 -5.47
C TYR A 64 -6.79 -9.30 -5.35
N GLY A 65 -6.60 -8.23 -4.59
CA GLY A 65 -7.50 -7.08 -4.55
C GLY A 65 -6.85 -5.90 -5.24
N MET A 66 -7.66 -5.00 -5.76
CA MET A 66 -7.24 -3.72 -6.34
C MET A 66 -8.02 -2.60 -5.65
N ILE A 67 -7.34 -1.50 -5.36
CA ILE A 67 -7.92 -0.24 -4.86
C ILE A 67 -7.58 0.81 -5.91
N GLU A 68 -8.56 1.58 -6.33
CA GLU A 68 -8.39 2.66 -7.30
C GLU A 68 -8.69 3.98 -6.60
N THR A 69 -7.93 5.03 -6.91
CA THR A 69 -8.11 6.37 -6.32
C THR A 69 -8.87 7.32 -7.25
N GLY A 70 -9.73 6.79 -8.12
CA GLY A 70 -10.63 7.60 -8.92
C GLY A 70 -11.76 8.15 -8.05
N GLU A 71 -12.02 9.46 -8.17
CA GLU A 71 -13.27 10.05 -7.67
C GLU A 71 -14.43 9.49 -8.50
N GLU A 72 -15.37 8.79 -7.87
CA GLU A 72 -16.72 8.60 -8.43
C GLU A 72 -17.53 9.89 -8.28
#